data_AF-A0A0L8H1T8-F1
#
_entry.id   AF-A0A0L8H1T8-F1
#
_cell.length_a   1.000
_cell.length_b   1.000
_cell.length_c   1.000
_cell.angle_alpha   90.00
_cell.angle_beta   90.00
_cell.angle_gamma   90.00
#
_symmetry.space_group_name_H-M   'P 1'
#
loop_
_entity.id
_entity.type
_entity.pdbx_description
1 polymer ?
#
loop_
_entity_poly.entity_id
_entity_poly.type
_entity_poly.pdbx_seq_one_letter_code
_entity_poly.pdbx_strand_id
1 'polypeptide(L)'
;MFRPLFPALVPKAVDPFWFPVDKPCLDESEISALEADYNNWAQSVGDKDNAIVPIGKTAQEHYDEEEEEEEEEEVDDESDTNDDELDTDMVDDRDSADDIYLERSLRVNTAVIEG
;
A
#
# COMPACT_ATOMS: atom_id res chain seq x y z
N MET A 1 -63.68 -5.07 -3.81
CA MET A 1 -63.35 -3.88 -3.01
C MET A 1 -61.88 -3.59 -3.24
N PHE A 2 -61.54 -2.59 -4.07
CA PHE A 2 -60.14 -2.22 -4.33
C PHE A 2 -59.71 -1.21 -3.27
N ARG A 3 -58.65 -1.53 -2.51
CA ARG A 3 -58.00 -0.58 -1.60
C ARG A 3 -56.86 0.07 -2.37
N PRO A 4 -56.75 1.42 -2.39
CA PRO A 4 -55.60 2.07 -2.99
C PRO A 4 -54.35 1.67 -2.19
N LEU A 5 -53.28 1.32 -2.90
CA LEU A 5 -51.99 1.04 -2.29
C LEU A 5 -51.41 2.38 -1.81
N PHE A 6 -51.20 2.50 -0.50
CA PHE A 6 -50.57 3.67 0.08
C PHE A 6 -49.05 3.45 0.14
N PRO A 7 -48.24 4.49 -0.11
CA PRO A 7 -46.80 4.40 0.04
C PRO A 7 -46.43 4.15 1.52
N ALA A 8 -45.31 3.47 1.73
CA ALA A 8 -44.75 3.31 3.07
C ALA A 8 -44.14 4.65 3.52
N LEU A 9 -44.62 5.18 4.65
CA LEU A 9 -44.12 6.42 5.28
C LEU A 9 -43.05 6.12 6.35
N VAL A 10 -42.17 5.17 6.05
CA VAL A 10 -41.07 4.79 6.95
C VAL A 10 -39.79 5.54 6.59
N PRO A 11 -38.91 5.84 7.57
CA PRO A 11 -37.60 6.41 7.30
C PRO A 11 -36.80 5.54 6.32
N LYS A 12 -35.86 6.18 5.62
CA LYS A 12 -34.93 5.45 4.73
C LYS A 12 -34.06 4.52 5.57
N ALA A 13 -33.82 3.33 5.04
CA ALA A 13 -32.96 2.33 5.69
C ALA A 13 -31.50 2.76 5.74
N VAL A 14 -31.06 3.66 4.85
CA VAL A 14 -29.71 4.20 4.77
C VAL A 14 -29.81 5.71 4.62
N ASP A 15 -29.09 6.45 5.45
CA ASP A 15 -29.03 7.91 5.38
C ASP A 15 -27.57 8.35 5.18
N PRO A 16 -27.27 9.21 4.21
CA PRO A 16 -25.94 9.80 4.03
C PRO A 16 -25.36 10.49 5.28
N PHE A 17 -26.21 10.90 6.23
CA PHE A 17 -25.79 11.50 7.50
C PHE A 17 -25.03 10.54 8.41
N TRP A 18 -25.40 9.25 8.41
CA TRP A 18 -24.79 8.22 9.25
C TRP A 18 -24.22 7.04 8.46
N PHE A 19 -24.43 7.02 7.16
CA PHE A 19 -23.83 6.12 6.19
C PHE A 19 -23.35 6.93 4.99
N PRO A 20 -22.25 7.69 5.13
CA PRO A 20 -21.61 8.30 3.98
C PRO A 20 -21.11 7.17 3.09
N VAL A 21 -21.76 6.98 1.94
CA VAL A 21 -21.19 6.17 0.86
C VAL A 21 -19.85 6.79 0.52
N ASP A 22 -18.82 5.95 0.41
CA ASP A 22 -17.44 6.38 0.17
C ASP A 22 -17.44 7.46 -0.90
N LYS A 23 -17.04 8.68 -0.50
CA LYS A 23 -16.81 9.74 -1.46
C LYS A 23 -15.60 9.27 -2.27
N PRO A 24 -15.56 9.48 -3.59
CA PRO A 24 -14.33 9.32 -4.35
C PRO A 24 -13.25 10.19 -3.69
N CYS A 25 -12.43 9.55 -2.88
CA CYS A 25 -11.40 10.15 -2.05
C CYS A 25 -10.09 9.82 -2.74
N LEU A 26 -9.84 10.50 -3.86
CA LEU A 26 -8.51 10.59 -4.46
C LEU A 26 -7.95 11.94 -4.04
N ASP A 27 -7.52 12.03 -2.79
CA ASP A 27 -6.72 13.15 -2.34
C ASP A 27 -5.26 12.87 -2.68
N GLU A 28 -4.81 13.40 -3.82
CA GLU A 28 -3.42 13.32 -4.27
C GLU A 28 -2.42 13.77 -3.19
N SER A 29 -2.83 14.68 -2.29
CA SER A 29 -1.97 15.12 -1.20
C SER A 29 -1.81 14.07 -0.10
N GLU A 30 -2.85 13.27 0.17
CA GLU A 30 -2.77 12.13 1.09
C GLU A 30 -1.85 11.04 0.52
N ILE A 31 -2.00 10.73 -0.77
CA ILE A 31 -1.17 9.75 -1.47
C ILE A 31 0.30 10.19 -1.43
N SER A 32 0.58 11.44 -1.82
CA SER A 32 1.94 11.98 -1.83
C SER A 32 2.58 11.98 -0.44
N ALA A 33 1.80 12.25 0.63
CA ALA A 33 2.30 12.17 2.00
C ALA A 33 2.67 10.73 2.39
N LEU A 34 1.84 9.74 2.03
CA LEU A 34 2.11 8.33 2.30
C LEU A 34 3.36 7.83 1.55
N GLU A 35 3.54 8.24 0.30
CA GLU A 35 4.73 7.91 -0.49
C GLU A 35 5.99 8.53 0.10
N ALA A 36 5.92 9.79 0.56
CA ALA A 36 7.03 10.45 1.22
C ALA A 36 7.42 9.75 2.53
N ASP A 37 6.44 9.36 3.34
CA ASP A 37 6.67 8.60 4.57
C ASP A 37 7.31 7.23 4.29
N TYR A 38 6.84 6.53 3.25
CA TYR A 38 7.43 5.27 2.81
C TYR A 38 8.89 5.44 2.37
N ASN A 39 9.17 6.46 1.54
CA ASN A 39 10.52 6.73 1.06
C ASN A 39 11.48 7.07 2.21
N ASN A 40 11.03 7.88 3.17
CA ASN A 40 11.79 8.18 4.38
C ASN A 40 12.07 6.93 5.21
N TRP A 41 11.09 6.04 5.36
CA TRP A 41 11.28 4.77 6.05
C TRP A 41 12.31 3.90 5.34
N ALA A 42 12.20 3.74 4.02
CA ALA A 42 13.12 2.94 3.21
C ALA A 42 14.55 3.46 3.31
N GLN A 43 14.75 4.78 3.19
CA GLN A 43 16.06 5.42 3.40
C GLN A 43 16.58 5.16 4.82
N SER A 44 15.75 5.32 5.85
CA SER A 44 16.17 5.08 7.24
C SER A 44 16.62 3.65 7.49
N VAL A 45 16.09 2.69 6.73
CA VAL A 45 16.46 1.27 6.81
C VAL A 45 17.78 1.02 6.07
N GLY A 46 17.94 1.59 4.88
CA GLY A 46 19.17 1.47 4.08
C GLY A 46 20.37 2.15 4.73
N ASP A 47 20.18 3.38 5.19
CA ASP A 47 21.25 4.19 5.81
C ASP A 47 21.49 3.82 7.28
N LYS A 48 20.76 2.81 7.78
CA LYS A 48 20.86 2.39 9.17
C LYS A 48 22.28 1.95 9.45
N ASP A 49 22.91 2.64 10.40
CA ASP A 49 24.25 2.35 10.88
C ASP A 49 25.36 2.49 9.81
N ASN A 50 25.08 3.15 8.67
CA ASN A 50 26.09 3.41 7.62
C ASN A 50 27.28 4.25 8.15
N ALA A 51 27.05 5.10 9.15
CA ALA A 51 28.13 5.87 9.78
C ALA A 51 29.08 5.03 10.67
N ILE A 52 28.82 3.73 10.86
CA ILE A 52 29.64 2.87 11.71
C ILE A 52 30.85 2.34 10.93
N VAL A 53 32.03 2.87 11.25
CA VAL A 53 33.29 2.37 10.71
C VAL A 53 33.55 0.93 11.21
N PRO A 54 33.76 -0.05 10.31
CA PRO A 54 34.06 -1.42 10.67
C PRO A 54 35.34 -1.56 11.51
N ILE A 55 35.38 -2.56 12.39
CA ILE A 55 36.55 -2.84 13.23
C ILE A 55 37.75 -3.16 12.33
N GLY A 56 38.83 -2.39 12.47
CA GLY A 56 40.07 -2.59 11.73
C GLY A 56 40.18 -1.80 10.43
N LYS A 57 39.13 -1.09 9.99
CA LYS A 57 39.22 -0.05 8.94
C LYS A 57 39.34 1.34 9.57
N THR A 58 40.04 2.24 8.90
CA THR A 58 40.03 3.66 9.29
C THR A 58 38.85 4.38 8.63
N ALA A 59 38.33 5.46 9.24
CA ALA A 59 37.20 6.20 8.68
C ALA A 59 37.45 6.69 7.25
N GLN A 60 38.70 6.97 6.90
CA GLN A 60 39.08 7.45 5.57
C GLN A 60 39.01 6.37 4.48
N GLU A 61 39.19 5.09 4.82
CA GLU A 61 39.09 3.97 3.87
C GLU A 61 37.65 3.49 3.66
N HIS A 62 36.73 3.79 4.58
CA HIS A 62 35.33 3.36 4.50
C HIS A 62 34.51 4.20 3.51
N TYR A 63 34.71 5.52 3.50
CA TYR A 63 33.94 6.44 2.66
C TYR A 63 34.51 6.65 1.24
N ASP A 64 35.71 6.16 0.95
CA ASP A 64 36.36 6.27 -0.38
C ASP A 64 35.95 5.10 -1.33
N GLU A 65 35.34 4.03 -0.82
CA GLU A 65 34.91 2.85 -1.60
C GLU A 65 33.46 2.96 -2.14
N GLU A 66 32.69 4.01 -1.77
CA GLU A 66 31.27 4.18 -2.13
C GLU A 66 31.01 5.03 -3.40
N GLU A 67 32.04 5.43 -4.15
CA GLU A 67 31.84 5.85 -5.55
C GLU A 67 31.60 4.59 -6.42
N GLU A 68 30.48 3.90 -6.23
CA GLU A 68 29.99 2.93 -7.21
C GLU A 68 29.63 3.72 -8.48
N GLU A 69 30.39 3.50 -9.55
CA GLU A 69 30.06 4.01 -10.88
C GLU A 69 28.65 3.51 -11.23
N GLU A 70 27.69 4.43 -11.39
CA GLU A 70 26.36 4.11 -11.93
C GLU A 70 26.58 3.53 -13.34
N GLU A 71 26.65 2.19 -13.44
CA GLU A 71 26.62 1.51 -14.73
C GLU A 71 25.26 1.82 -15.36
N GLU A 72 25.25 2.72 -16.35
CA GLU A 72 24.10 2.98 -17.22
C GLU A 72 23.72 1.66 -17.91
N GLU A 73 22.81 0.88 -17.31
CA GLU A 73 22.21 -0.27 -17.99
C GLU A 73 21.46 0.25 -19.23
N GLU A 74 22.01 0.01 -20.42
CA GLU A 74 21.28 0.22 -21.65
C GLU A 74 20.04 -0.68 -21.66
N VAL A 75 18.88 -0.04 -21.60
CA VAL A 75 17.58 -0.71 -21.67
C VAL A 75 17.40 -1.27 -23.08
N ASP A 76 17.66 -2.56 -23.23
CA ASP A 76 17.39 -3.31 -24.46
C ASP A 76 15.87 -3.53 -24.58
N ASP A 77 15.18 -2.58 -25.22
CA ASP A 77 13.76 -2.67 -25.59
C ASP A 77 13.57 -3.63 -26.77
N GLU A 78 13.87 -4.91 -26.56
CA GLU A 78 13.40 -5.99 -27.41
C GLU A 78 11.93 -6.25 -27.08
N SER A 79 11.07 -5.37 -27.57
CA SER A 79 9.61 -5.55 -27.61
C SER A 79 9.25 -6.69 -28.57
N ASP A 80 9.57 -7.91 -28.18
CA ASP A 80 9.07 -9.12 -28.86
C ASP A 80 7.61 -9.33 -28.43
N THR A 81 6.71 -8.80 -29.25
CA THR A 81 5.26 -9.04 -29.18
C THR A 81 4.97 -10.53 -29.37
N ASN A 82 5.06 -11.32 -28.30
CA ASN A 82 4.40 -12.63 -28.22
C ASN A 82 2.96 -12.41 -27.74
N ASP A 83 2.10 -12.22 -28.73
CA ASP A 83 0.65 -12.42 -28.68
C ASP A 83 0.35 -13.90 -28.44
N ASP A 84 0.53 -14.36 -27.19
CA ASP A 84 0.08 -15.67 -26.75
C ASP A 84 -0.96 -15.48 -25.64
N GLU A 85 -2.22 -15.75 -26.01
CA GLU A 85 -3.40 -15.66 -25.19
C GLU A 85 -3.24 -16.44 -23.87
N LEU A 86 -3.04 -15.73 -22.76
CA LEU A 86 -3.02 -16.33 -21.42
C LEU A 86 -4.43 -16.35 -20.84
N ASP A 87 -4.97 -17.57 -20.84
CA ASP A 87 -6.04 -18.17 -20.04
C ASP A 87 -6.63 -17.26 -18.93
N THR A 88 -7.91 -16.90 -19.10
CA THR A 88 -8.68 -16.05 -18.17
C THR A 88 -9.36 -16.85 -17.06
N ASP A 89 -8.85 -18.03 -16.72
CA ASP A 89 -9.52 -18.99 -15.83
C ASP A 89 -8.81 -19.26 -14.48
N MET A 90 -7.81 -18.45 -14.09
CA MET A 90 -7.26 -18.45 -12.72
C MET A 90 -7.60 -17.19 -11.91
N VAL A 91 -8.88 -16.84 -11.82
CA VAL A 91 -9.39 -16.08 -10.67
C VAL A 91 -10.00 -17.07 -9.68
N ASP A 92 -9.15 -17.81 -8.94
CA ASP A 92 -9.61 -18.54 -7.75
C ASP A 92 -9.94 -17.48 -6.68
N ASP A 93 -11.24 -17.31 -6.43
CA ASP A 93 -11.87 -16.49 -5.38
C ASP A 93 -11.38 -16.91 -3.98
N ARG A 94 -10.12 -16.61 -3.62
CA ARG A 94 -9.54 -17.08 -2.35
C ARG A 94 -8.87 -16.06 -1.44
N ASP A 95 -8.74 -14.82 -1.86
CA ASP A 95 -8.40 -13.73 -0.95
C ASP A 95 -9.59 -12.75 -0.88
N SER A 96 -10.64 -13.16 -0.14
CA SER A 96 -11.67 -12.20 0.26
C SER A 96 -10.97 -11.11 1.08
N ALA A 97 -11.18 -9.85 0.71
CA ALA A 97 -10.67 -8.69 1.43
C ALA A 97 -10.94 -8.74 2.95
N ASP A 98 -11.95 -9.51 3.38
CA ASP A 98 -12.28 -9.76 4.77
C ASP A 98 -11.12 -10.30 5.62
N ASP A 99 -10.20 -11.10 5.06
CA ASP A 99 -9.09 -11.68 5.82
C ASP A 99 -8.00 -10.63 6.18
N ILE A 100 -7.79 -9.65 5.30
CA ILE A 100 -6.84 -8.54 5.51
C ILE A 100 -7.34 -7.60 6.63
N TYR A 101 -8.66 -7.38 6.72
CA TYR A 101 -9.26 -6.54 7.76
C TYR A 101 -9.19 -7.18 9.16
N LEU A 102 -9.24 -8.52 9.26
CA LEU A 102 -9.15 -9.22 10.54
C LEU A 102 -7.72 -9.19 11.11
N GLU A 103 -6.70 -9.42 10.28
CA GLU A 103 -5.27 -9.29 10.62
C GLU A 103 -4.95 -7.88 11.16
N ARG A 104 -5.45 -6.84 10.48
CA ARG A 104 -5.22 -5.45 10.90
C ARG A 104 -5.94 -5.12 12.22
N SER A 105 -7.13 -5.65 12.45
CA SER A 105 -7.84 -5.49 13.73
C SER A 105 -7.15 -6.22 14.89
N LEU A 106 -6.53 -7.38 14.65
CA LEU A 106 -5.77 -8.12 15.67
C LEU A 106 -4.53 -7.36 16.13
N ARG A 107 -3.79 -6.73 15.19
CA ARG A 107 -2.60 -5.93 15.50
C ARG A 107 -2.91 -4.69 16.34
N VAL A 108 -4.05 -4.04 16.10
CA VAL A 108 -4.47 -2.85 16.87
C VAL A 108 -4.88 -3.22 18.30
N ASN A 109 -5.54 -4.36 18.51
CA ASN A 109 -5.98 -4.77 19.85
C ASN A 109 -4.83 -5.25 20.75
N THR A 110 -3.72 -5.75 20.20
CA THR A 110 -2.55 -6.14 21.00
C THR A 110 -1.78 -4.94 21.55
N ALA A 111 -1.87 -3.77 20.92
CA ALA A 111 -1.18 -2.55 21.34
C ALA A 111 -1.88 -1.80 22.49
N VAL A 112 -3.11 -2.20 22.86
CA VAL A 112 -3.91 -1.50 23.90
C VAL A 112 -3.80 -2.17 25.28
N ILE A 113 -3.16 -3.35 25.40
CA ILE A 113 -3.08 -4.08 26.68
C ILE A 113 -1.71 -3.93 27.38
N GLU A 114 -0.70 -3.36 26.71
CA GLU A 114 0.61 -3.05 27.34
C GLU A 114 0.88 -1.53 27.41
N GLY A 115 -0.03 -0.80 28.05
CA GLY A 115 0.14 0.60 28.46
C GLY A 115 -0.49 0.88 29.81
#